data_AF-F6G9X9-F1
#
_entry.id   AF-F6G9X9-F1
#
_cell.length_a   1.000
_cell.length_b   1.000
_cell.length_c   1.000
_cell.angle_alpha   90.00
_cell.angle_beta   90.00
_cell.angle_gamma   90.00
#
_symmetry.space_group_name_H-M   'P 1'
#
loop_
_entity.id
_entity.type
_entity.pdbx_description
1 polymer ?
#
loop_
_entity_poly.entity_id
_entity_poly.type
_entity_poly.pdbx_seq_one_letter_code
_entity_poly.pdbx_strand_id
1 'polypeptide(L)'
;MASKLACLRARPARGFALIGIMAVTVGTVIQAGLAYLSCVPCTVRANRAASASGRARGFTLVELVVTIAIVAILVTLAAPSFRSTIQSARTSIEVNSLVNDLQFARSEAIKRGQPVSICVSSDGATCLANSSSNNKWQVGWIVFNDVNGSGGLDSASDVVVRKRAAFTGGDTFVASPTATVLTYNREGFATGLTSGTVTMTLHTVPVNQQATRCVAVNIVGHQVVQNAGTGSCS
;
A
#
# COMPACT_ATOMS: atom_id res chain seq x y z
N MET A 1 -3.82 -61.66 11.91
CA MET A 1 -4.98 -61.72 10.99
C MET A 1 -6.06 -60.84 11.61
N ALA A 2 -6.53 -59.72 11.06
CA ALA A 2 -6.65 -59.30 9.68
C ALA A 2 -6.44 -57.78 9.53
N SER A 3 -5.78 -57.40 8.44
CA SER A 3 -5.60 -56.04 7.96
C SER A 3 -6.92 -55.44 7.47
N LYS A 4 -7.24 -54.21 7.89
CA LYS A 4 -8.29 -53.39 7.26
C LYS A 4 -7.63 -52.19 6.57
N LEU A 5 -7.41 -52.34 5.27
CA LEU A 5 -7.09 -51.26 4.34
C LEU A 5 -8.28 -50.29 4.30
N ALA A 6 -8.03 -49.01 4.60
CA ALA A 6 -8.97 -47.94 4.35
C ALA A 6 -8.80 -47.43 2.91
N CYS A 7 -9.90 -47.53 2.16
CA CYS A 7 -10.06 -47.13 0.77
C CYS A 7 -10.02 -45.59 0.65
N LEU A 8 -8.97 -45.06 0.02
CA LEU A 8 -8.87 -43.64 -0.36
C LEU A 8 -9.86 -43.35 -1.49
N ARG A 9 -10.88 -42.55 -1.18
CA ARG A 9 -11.89 -42.08 -2.13
C ARG A 9 -11.32 -40.93 -2.98
N ALA A 10 -11.00 -41.23 -4.23
CA ALA A 10 -10.63 -40.23 -5.24
C ALA A 10 -11.79 -39.24 -5.46
N ARG A 11 -11.48 -37.93 -5.40
CA ARG A 11 -12.40 -36.87 -5.85
C ARG A 11 -12.17 -36.59 -7.34
N PRO A 12 -13.23 -36.38 -8.14
CA PRO A 12 -13.09 -36.08 -9.55
C PRO A 12 -12.61 -34.63 -9.76
N ALA A 13 -11.57 -34.48 -10.59
CA ALA A 13 -11.13 -33.23 -11.15
C ALA A 13 -12.24 -32.65 -12.05
N ARG A 14 -12.62 -31.39 -11.81
CA ARG A 14 -13.47 -30.62 -12.72
C ARG A 14 -12.90 -29.23 -12.91
N GLY A 15 -12.68 -28.87 -14.18
CA GLY A 15 -12.74 -27.49 -14.65
C GLY A 15 -11.45 -26.69 -14.66
N PHE A 16 -10.45 -27.14 -15.43
CA PHE A 16 -9.41 -26.24 -15.95
C PHE A 16 -10.08 -25.28 -16.95
N ALA A 17 -10.48 -24.10 -16.46
CA ALA A 17 -10.95 -23.02 -17.31
C ALA A 17 -9.76 -22.42 -18.06
N LEU A 18 -9.80 -22.60 -19.37
CA LEU A 18 -8.86 -22.17 -20.40
C LEU A 18 -8.90 -20.64 -20.59
N ILE A 19 -8.47 -19.84 -19.61
CA ILE A 19 -8.19 -18.41 -19.80
C ILE A 19 -6.99 -18.03 -18.91
N GLY A 20 -5.77 -18.31 -19.37
CA GLY A 20 -4.58 -18.02 -18.57
C GLY A 20 -3.22 -18.16 -19.27
N ILE A 21 -3.17 -18.22 -20.60
CA ILE A 21 -1.90 -18.45 -21.33
C ILE A 21 -1.23 -17.14 -21.81
N MET A 22 -1.83 -15.96 -21.62
CA MET A 22 -1.29 -14.71 -22.17
C MET A 22 -0.37 -13.88 -21.26
N ALA A 23 -0.07 -14.28 -20.02
CA ALA A 23 0.55 -13.37 -19.05
C ALA A 23 1.91 -13.78 -18.43
N VAL A 24 2.53 -14.91 -18.78
CA VAL A 24 3.74 -15.40 -18.05
C VAL A 24 5.01 -15.55 -18.92
N THR A 25 5.01 -15.21 -20.21
CA THR A 25 6.19 -15.45 -21.08
C THR A 25 7.16 -14.27 -21.26
N VAL A 26 7.01 -13.15 -20.54
CA VAL A 26 7.95 -12.00 -20.67
C VAL A 26 9.02 -11.98 -19.56
N GLY A 27 8.89 -12.82 -18.52
CA GLY A 27 9.75 -12.73 -17.32
C GLY A 27 11.03 -13.58 -17.28
N THR A 28 11.23 -14.52 -18.21
CA THR A 28 12.30 -15.55 -18.07
C THR A 28 13.53 -15.36 -18.97
N VAL A 29 13.65 -14.27 -19.73
CA VAL A 29 14.76 -14.09 -20.69
C VAL A 29 15.97 -13.33 -20.09
N ILE A 30 15.92 -12.84 -18.85
CA ILE A 30 16.98 -11.97 -18.27
C ILE A 30 17.86 -12.70 -17.23
N GLN A 31 18.06 -14.02 -17.32
CA GLN A 31 18.90 -14.74 -16.35
C GLN A 31 19.89 -15.74 -16.94
N ALA A 32 20.43 -15.45 -18.12
CA ALA A 32 21.57 -16.17 -18.69
C ALA A 32 22.64 -15.17 -19.15
N GLY A 33 23.46 -14.69 -18.20
CA GLY A 33 24.51 -13.72 -18.52
C GLY A 33 25.56 -13.53 -17.42
N LEU A 34 25.85 -14.56 -16.62
CA LEU A 34 26.90 -14.55 -15.61
C LEU A 34 27.76 -15.81 -15.73
N ALA A 35 28.60 -15.85 -16.77
CA ALA A 35 29.79 -16.70 -16.84
C ALA A 35 30.74 -16.16 -17.91
N TYR A 36 32.04 -16.29 -17.64
CA TYR A 36 33.19 -15.87 -18.46
C TYR A 36 33.74 -14.46 -18.20
N LEU A 37 34.17 -14.23 -16.95
CA LEU A 37 35.45 -13.55 -16.73
C LEU A 37 36.57 -14.58 -16.97
N SER A 38 37.33 -14.43 -18.05
CA SER A 38 38.70 -14.95 -18.15
C SER A 38 39.49 -14.18 -19.21
N CYS A 39 40.54 -13.52 -18.71
CA CYS A 39 41.78 -13.10 -19.37
C CYS A 39 41.83 -13.01 -20.90
N VAL A 40 42.01 -11.78 -21.40
CA VAL A 40 42.90 -11.53 -22.55
C VAL A 40 43.72 -10.26 -22.27
N PRO A 41 45.07 -10.33 -22.27
CA PRO A 41 45.90 -9.13 -22.33
C PRO A 41 45.89 -8.66 -23.79
N CYS A 42 45.46 -7.44 -24.05
CA CYS A 42 45.56 -6.88 -25.40
C CYS A 42 46.26 -5.52 -25.32
N THR A 43 47.50 -5.55 -25.78
CA THR A 43 48.43 -4.45 -26.02
C THR A 43 47.76 -3.28 -26.74
N VAL A 44 47.94 -2.06 -26.23
CA VAL A 44 47.55 -0.82 -26.91
C VAL A 44 48.46 -0.63 -28.14
N ARG A 45 47.95 -0.98 -29.33
CA ARG A 45 48.55 -0.58 -30.60
C ARG A 45 47.90 0.74 -31.03
N ALA A 46 48.65 1.83 -30.96
CA ALA A 46 48.26 3.10 -31.58
C ALA A 46 48.05 2.87 -33.08
N ASN A 47 46.82 3.06 -33.56
CA ASN A 47 46.53 3.05 -34.99
C ASN A 47 46.02 4.42 -35.43
N ARG A 48 46.68 4.91 -36.48
CA ARG A 48 46.57 6.23 -37.07
C ARG A 48 45.15 6.54 -37.51
N ALA A 49 44.81 7.82 -37.40
CA ALA A 49 43.61 8.44 -37.94
C ALA A 49 43.37 8.01 -39.40
N ALA A 50 42.28 7.28 -39.61
CA ALA A 50 41.59 7.23 -40.88
C ALA A 50 40.18 7.76 -40.63
N SER A 51 39.93 8.98 -41.08
CA SER A 51 38.60 9.57 -41.13
C SER A 51 37.77 8.78 -42.15
N ALA A 52 37.16 7.69 -41.70
CA ALA A 52 36.08 7.06 -42.42
C ALA A 52 34.85 7.93 -42.17
N SER A 53 34.54 8.80 -43.12
CA SER A 53 33.23 9.40 -43.28
C SER A 53 32.22 8.28 -43.48
N GLY A 54 31.75 7.71 -42.37
CA GLY A 54 30.62 6.81 -42.34
C GLY A 54 29.43 7.60 -42.85
N ARG A 55 28.96 7.27 -44.06
CA ARG A 55 27.69 7.77 -44.58
C ARG A 55 26.65 7.52 -43.51
N ALA A 56 26.12 8.56 -42.87
CA ALA A 56 25.03 8.44 -41.92
C ALA A 56 23.86 7.78 -42.67
N ARG A 57 23.59 6.50 -42.38
CA ARG A 57 22.43 5.79 -42.93
C ARG A 57 21.21 6.36 -42.20
N GLY A 58 20.48 7.25 -42.87
CA GLY A 58 19.21 7.77 -42.37
C GLY A 58 18.16 6.67 -42.35
N PHE A 59 17.27 6.73 -41.36
CA PHE A 59 16.08 5.86 -41.30
C PHE A 59 15.18 6.13 -42.50
N THR A 60 14.60 5.08 -43.07
CA THR A 60 13.60 5.24 -44.14
C THR A 60 12.28 5.74 -43.54
N LEU A 61 11.49 6.49 -44.31
CA LEU A 61 10.17 6.97 -43.86
C LEU A 61 9.28 5.79 -43.42
N VAL A 62 9.35 4.67 -44.15
CA VAL A 62 8.60 3.45 -43.84
C VAL A 62 9.03 2.84 -42.50
N GLU A 63 10.33 2.82 -42.19
CA GLU A 63 10.85 2.30 -40.93
C GLU A 63 10.41 3.15 -39.73
N LEU A 64 10.36 4.47 -39.88
CA LEU A 64 9.79 5.34 -38.86
C LEU A 64 8.29 5.05 -38.64
N VAL A 65 7.51 4.87 -39.70
CA VAL A 65 6.07 4.58 -39.59
C VAL A 65 5.82 3.22 -38.93
N VAL A 66 6.61 2.20 -39.26
CA VAL A 66 6.50 0.87 -38.65
C VAL A 66 6.90 0.92 -37.17
N THR A 67 7.98 1.63 -36.81
CA THR A 67 8.41 1.73 -35.40
C THR A 67 7.40 2.48 -34.53
N ILE A 68 6.85 3.61 -34.98
CA ILE A 68 5.79 4.32 -34.23
C ILE A 68 4.52 3.48 -34.10
N ALA A 69 4.17 2.67 -35.12
CA ALA A 69 3.03 1.77 -35.06
C ALA A 69 3.21 0.69 -33.99
N ILE A 70 4.41 0.08 -33.93
CA ILE A 70 4.73 -0.91 -32.89
C ILE A 70 4.71 -0.27 -31.49
N VAL A 71 5.33 0.91 -31.33
CA VAL A 71 5.33 1.65 -30.05
C VAL A 71 3.91 1.98 -29.60
N ALA A 72 3.02 2.40 -30.50
CA ALA A 72 1.62 2.68 -30.18
C ALA A 72 0.88 1.45 -29.66
N ILE A 73 1.09 0.28 -30.27
CA ILE A 73 0.52 -0.99 -29.81
C ILE A 73 1.06 -1.35 -28.42
N LEU A 74 2.38 -1.21 -28.18
CA LEU A 74 2.97 -1.51 -26.87
C LEU A 74 2.46 -0.58 -25.76
N VAL A 75 2.33 0.72 -26.04
CA VAL A 75 1.85 1.70 -25.04
C VAL A 75 0.42 1.41 -24.62
N THR A 76 -0.46 1.01 -25.55
CA THR A 76 -1.86 0.69 -25.22
C THR A 76 -1.98 -0.53 -24.30
N LEU A 77 -1.09 -1.51 -24.42
CA LEU A 77 -1.04 -2.67 -23.53
C LEU A 77 -0.40 -2.34 -22.16
N ALA A 78 0.60 -1.46 -22.13
CA ALA A 78 1.33 -1.14 -20.91
C ALA A 78 0.61 -0.13 -19.99
N ALA A 79 -0.11 0.84 -20.56
CA ALA A 79 -0.76 1.93 -19.81
C ALA A 79 -1.67 1.50 -18.65
N PRO A 80 -2.58 0.50 -18.78
CA PRO A 80 -3.47 0.13 -17.66
C PRO A 80 -2.71 -0.47 -16.47
N SER A 81 -1.62 -1.21 -16.70
CA SER A 81 -0.82 -1.82 -15.64
C SER A 81 -0.18 -0.77 -14.74
N PHE A 82 0.41 0.28 -15.34
CA PHE A 82 1.02 1.38 -14.58
C PHE A 82 0.02 2.13 -13.69
N ARG A 83 -1.23 2.31 -14.13
CA ARG A 83 -2.27 2.96 -13.31
C ARG A 83 -2.54 2.17 -12.03
N SER A 84 -2.65 0.85 -12.10
CA SER A 84 -2.88 -0.02 -10.94
C SER A 84 -1.68 -0.02 -9.98
N THR A 85 -0.46 -0.03 -10.50
CA THR A 85 0.77 0.06 -9.68
C THR A 85 0.85 1.39 -8.94
N ILE A 86 0.55 2.50 -9.61
CA ILE A 86 0.56 3.84 -8.99
C ILE A 86 -0.50 3.92 -7.88
N GLN A 87 -1.71 3.42 -8.13
CA GLN A 87 -2.77 3.37 -7.11
C GLN A 87 -2.32 2.54 -5.90
N SER A 88 -1.74 1.36 -6.10
CA SER A 88 -1.25 0.50 -5.01
C SER A 88 -0.13 1.15 -4.21
N ALA A 89 0.76 1.90 -4.87
CA ALA A 89 1.82 2.65 -4.19
C ALA A 89 1.24 3.79 -3.33
N ARG A 90 0.24 4.53 -3.86
CA ARG A 90 -0.46 5.60 -3.14
C ARG A 90 -1.18 5.06 -1.90
N THR A 91 -1.98 4.00 -2.06
CA THR A 91 -2.71 3.39 -0.93
C THR A 91 -1.76 2.86 0.15
N SER A 92 -0.60 2.33 -0.26
CA SER A 92 0.43 1.89 0.69
C SER A 92 0.99 3.05 1.50
N ILE A 93 1.24 4.21 0.88
CA ILE A 93 1.72 5.41 1.59
C ILE A 93 0.64 5.91 2.56
N GLU A 94 -0.61 6.00 2.12
CA GLU A 94 -1.74 6.46 2.93
C GLU A 94 -2.02 5.54 4.10
N VAL A 95 -2.00 4.22 3.91
CA VAL A 95 -2.17 3.27 5.02
C VAL A 95 -0.99 3.30 5.99
N ASN A 96 0.25 3.27 5.47
CA ASN A 96 1.44 3.33 6.31
C ASN A 96 1.49 4.63 7.11
N SER A 97 0.96 5.72 6.56
CA SER A 97 0.89 7.00 7.25
C SER A 97 0.12 6.91 8.57
N LEU A 98 -1.05 6.27 8.55
CA LEU A 98 -1.88 6.08 9.72
C LEU A 98 -1.27 5.04 10.66
N VAL A 99 -0.79 3.92 10.13
CA VAL A 99 -0.17 2.85 10.93
C VAL A 99 1.00 3.40 11.75
N ASN A 100 1.84 4.25 11.14
CA ASN A 100 2.96 4.91 11.79
C ASN A 100 2.50 5.86 12.92
N ASP A 101 1.40 6.58 12.73
CA ASP A 101 0.87 7.49 13.75
C ASP A 101 0.14 6.74 14.88
N LEU A 102 -0.51 5.63 14.58
CA LEU A 102 -1.06 4.73 15.60
C LEU A 102 0.05 4.10 16.46
N GLN A 103 1.12 3.63 15.82
CA GLN A 103 2.31 3.11 16.50
C GLN A 103 2.98 4.20 17.36
N PHE A 104 3.07 5.41 16.81
CA PHE A 104 3.60 6.55 17.53
C PHE A 104 2.74 6.89 18.74
N ALA A 105 1.42 7.02 18.58
CA ALA A 105 0.49 7.34 19.66
C ALA A 105 0.57 6.31 20.79
N ARG A 106 0.58 5.02 20.44
CA ARG A 106 0.75 3.92 21.42
C ARG A 106 2.08 4.02 22.15
N SER A 107 3.18 4.23 21.42
CA SER A 107 4.51 4.35 22.01
C SER A 107 4.62 5.56 22.92
N GLU A 108 3.99 6.67 22.54
CA GLU A 108 3.98 7.91 23.30
C GLU A 108 3.19 7.76 24.60
N ALA A 109 2.06 7.05 24.57
CA ALA A 109 1.28 6.74 25.76
C ALA A 109 2.09 5.94 26.79
N ILE A 110 2.81 4.93 26.32
CA ILE A 110 3.69 4.10 27.16
C ILE A 110 4.86 4.92 27.69
N LYS A 111 5.53 5.70 26.84
CA LYS A 111 6.71 6.49 27.23
C LYS A 111 6.38 7.58 28.26
N ARG A 112 5.23 8.24 28.11
CA ARG A 112 4.81 9.31 29.03
C ARG A 112 4.06 8.79 30.24
N GLY A 113 3.59 7.55 30.21
CA GLY A 113 2.72 7.00 31.25
C GLY A 113 1.33 7.66 31.31
N GLN A 114 0.91 8.30 30.21
CA GLN A 114 -0.34 9.07 30.12
C GLN A 114 -1.13 8.65 28.88
N PRO A 115 -2.47 8.81 28.85
CA PRO A 115 -3.24 8.50 27.67
C PRO A 115 -2.84 9.40 26.48
N VAL A 116 -2.83 8.83 25.29
CA VAL A 116 -2.59 9.55 24.03
C VAL A 116 -3.69 9.18 23.06
N SER A 117 -4.33 10.21 22.52
CA SER A 117 -5.46 10.07 21.61
C SER A 117 -5.06 10.48 20.19
N ILE A 118 -5.61 9.76 19.23
CA ILE A 118 -5.58 10.11 17.81
C ILE A 118 -7.02 10.31 17.35
N CYS A 119 -7.32 11.47 16.79
CA CYS A 119 -8.67 11.80 16.35
C CYS A 119 -8.69 12.40 14.95
N VAL A 120 -9.79 12.17 14.23
CA VAL A 120 -10.06 12.79 12.94
C VAL A 120 -10.18 14.30 13.15
N SER A 121 -9.46 15.07 12.34
CA SER A 121 -9.39 16.52 12.44
C SER A 121 -9.14 17.11 11.06
N SER A 122 -9.97 18.07 10.66
CA SER A 122 -9.83 18.78 9.38
C SER A 122 -9.05 20.08 9.47
N ASP A 123 -8.95 20.66 10.67
CA ASP A 123 -8.27 21.94 10.95
C ASP A 123 -6.92 21.75 11.66
N GLY A 124 -6.62 20.53 12.12
CA GLY A 124 -5.44 20.21 12.90
C GLY A 124 -5.46 20.81 14.31
N ALA A 125 -6.63 21.20 14.82
CA ALA A 125 -6.82 21.86 16.10
C ALA A 125 -8.03 21.36 16.88
N THR A 126 -9.00 20.71 16.24
CA THR A 126 -10.17 20.14 16.91
C THR A 126 -10.43 18.71 16.45
N CYS A 127 -10.92 17.88 17.38
CA CYS A 127 -11.42 16.55 17.06
C CYS A 127 -12.84 16.63 16.52
N LEU A 128 -13.13 15.94 15.41
CA LEU A 128 -14.49 15.81 14.93
C LEU A 128 -15.33 14.93 15.88
N ALA A 129 -16.60 15.29 16.06
CA ALA A 129 -17.53 14.54 16.90
C ALA A 129 -17.72 13.10 16.40
N ASN A 130 -17.88 12.16 17.33
CA ASN A 130 -18.01 10.74 17.00
C ASN A 130 -19.35 10.41 16.35
N SER A 131 -19.36 10.34 15.01
CA SER A 131 -20.54 10.11 14.19
C SER A 131 -20.16 9.43 12.87
N SER A 132 -21.10 8.68 12.28
CA SER A 132 -20.94 8.01 10.98
C SER A 132 -20.72 8.98 9.82
N SER A 133 -20.99 10.27 10.01
CA SER A 133 -20.65 11.30 9.01
C SER A 133 -19.17 11.74 9.08
N ASN A 134 -18.54 11.56 10.24
CA ASN A 134 -17.22 12.09 10.59
C ASN A 134 -16.13 11.01 10.70
N ASN A 135 -16.46 9.73 10.58
CA ASN A 135 -15.54 8.59 10.61
C ASN A 135 -14.65 8.46 9.35
N LYS A 136 -14.38 9.60 8.70
CA LYS A 136 -13.66 9.75 7.44
C LYS A 136 -12.27 10.26 7.73
N TRP A 137 -11.31 9.35 7.83
CA TRP A 137 -9.93 9.64 8.19
C TRP A 137 -9.13 10.28 7.04
N GLN A 138 -9.65 10.24 5.81
CA GLN A 138 -9.01 10.91 4.68
C GLN A 138 -8.98 12.45 4.81
N VAL A 139 -9.76 13.06 5.70
CA VAL A 139 -9.75 14.51 5.92
C VAL A 139 -8.56 14.98 6.77
N GLY A 140 -7.82 14.04 7.36
CA GLY A 140 -6.72 14.32 8.28
C GLY A 140 -7.01 13.88 9.71
N TRP A 141 -5.95 13.86 10.52
CA TRP A 141 -6.02 13.52 11.93
C TRP A 141 -4.89 14.20 12.72
N ILE A 142 -5.08 14.26 14.04
CA ILE A 142 -4.09 14.74 14.98
C ILE A 142 -3.82 13.69 16.05
N VAL A 143 -2.62 13.72 16.60
CA VAL A 143 -2.21 12.93 17.77
C VAL A 143 -1.85 13.89 18.88
N PHE A 144 -2.40 13.70 20.07
CA PHE A 144 -2.19 14.56 21.23
C PHE A 144 -2.12 13.75 22.52
N ASN A 145 -1.40 14.26 23.52
CA ASN A 145 -1.52 13.73 24.88
C ASN A 145 -2.90 14.12 25.40
N ASP A 146 -3.64 13.12 25.89
CA ASP A 146 -5.02 13.26 26.37
C ASP A 146 -4.98 13.06 27.88
N VAL A 147 -4.61 14.12 28.59
CA VAL A 147 -4.25 14.03 30.02
C VAL A 147 -5.46 13.57 30.85
N ASN A 148 -6.66 13.97 30.44
CA ASN A 148 -7.92 13.64 31.10
C ASN A 148 -8.58 12.36 30.54
N GLY A 149 -8.08 11.79 29.44
CA GLY A 149 -8.60 10.57 28.82
C GLY A 149 -10.00 10.74 28.19
N SER A 150 -10.36 11.96 27.81
CA SER A 150 -11.69 12.29 27.31
C SER A 150 -11.92 11.92 25.84
N GLY A 151 -10.83 11.69 25.09
CA GLY A 151 -10.86 11.49 23.64
C GLY A 151 -11.14 12.77 22.84
N GLY A 152 -11.30 13.92 23.49
CA GLY A 152 -11.37 15.24 22.87
C GLY A 152 -10.11 16.03 23.16
N LEU A 153 -9.71 16.90 22.24
CA LEU A 153 -8.60 17.82 22.50
C LEU A 153 -9.08 18.98 23.38
N ASP A 154 -8.55 19.08 24.59
CA ASP A 154 -8.71 20.24 25.47
C ASP A 154 -7.49 21.18 25.34
N SER A 155 -7.66 22.32 24.69
CA SER A 155 -6.58 23.31 24.49
C SER A 155 -5.94 23.84 25.80
N ALA A 156 -6.58 23.65 26.95
CA ALA A 156 -6.02 24.06 28.24
C ALA A 156 -5.06 23.02 28.85
N SER A 157 -5.23 21.74 28.53
CA SER A 157 -4.51 20.63 29.18
C SER A 157 -3.76 19.69 28.21
N ASP A 158 -4.18 19.65 26.95
CA ASP A 158 -3.64 18.76 25.93
C ASP A 158 -2.75 19.50 24.93
N VAL A 159 -1.78 18.78 24.38
CA VAL A 159 -0.81 19.28 23.40
C VAL A 159 -0.80 18.38 22.18
N VAL A 160 -0.98 18.99 21.01
CA VAL A 160 -0.89 18.27 19.74
C VAL A 160 0.58 17.96 19.43
N VAL A 161 0.89 16.67 19.33
CA VAL A 161 2.23 16.13 19.09
C VAL A 161 2.47 15.85 17.61
N ARG A 162 1.43 15.45 16.86
CA ARG A 162 1.49 15.26 15.41
C ARG A 162 0.22 15.72 14.72
N LYS A 163 0.36 16.20 13.48
CA LYS A 163 -0.75 16.57 12.60
C LYS A 163 -0.55 15.93 11.24
N ARG A 164 -1.62 15.42 10.65
CA ARG A 164 -1.66 14.93 9.27
C ARG A 164 -2.72 15.67 8.49
N ALA A 165 -2.31 16.15 7.32
CA ALA A 165 -3.20 16.82 6.39
C ALA A 165 -4.11 15.81 5.67
N ALA A 166 -5.19 16.32 5.08
CA ALA A 166 -6.09 15.57 4.22
C ALA A 166 -5.35 14.92 3.03
N PHE A 167 -5.92 13.82 2.53
CA PHE A 167 -5.44 13.20 1.30
C PHE A 167 -5.71 14.10 0.10
N THR A 168 -4.76 14.17 -0.83
CA THR A 168 -4.89 14.95 -2.06
C THR A 168 -5.47 14.14 -3.22
N GLY A 169 -5.53 12.81 -3.10
CA GLY A 169 -5.89 11.88 -4.18
C GLY A 169 -7.39 11.59 -4.35
N GLY A 170 -8.24 12.07 -3.44
CA GLY A 170 -9.67 11.76 -3.42
C GLY A 170 -10.02 10.38 -2.85
N ASP A 171 -9.00 9.58 -2.51
CA ASP A 171 -9.14 8.28 -1.86
C ASP A 171 -9.90 8.41 -0.53
N THR A 172 -10.67 7.38 -0.19
CA THR A 172 -11.55 7.39 0.99
C THR A 172 -11.00 6.46 2.04
N PHE A 173 -11.02 6.86 3.31
CA PHE A 173 -10.51 6.05 4.41
C PHE A 173 -11.50 6.08 5.57
N VAL A 174 -12.35 5.05 5.67
CA VAL A 174 -13.53 5.09 6.54
C VAL A 174 -13.45 4.04 7.64
N ALA A 175 -13.71 4.43 8.88
CA ALA A 175 -13.68 3.52 10.03
C ALA A 175 -15.03 2.82 10.27
N SER A 176 -15.00 1.51 10.49
CA SER A 176 -16.14 0.67 10.85
C SER A 176 -15.76 -0.30 11.99
N PRO A 177 -16.52 -0.38 13.10
CA PRO A 177 -17.63 0.51 13.47
C PRO A 177 -17.17 1.98 13.54
N THR A 178 -18.13 2.90 13.61
CA THR A 178 -17.86 4.34 13.66
C THR A 178 -16.85 4.68 14.75
N ALA A 179 -15.67 5.12 14.32
CA ALA A 179 -14.62 5.63 15.20
C ALA A 179 -13.99 6.88 14.58
N THR A 180 -14.07 7.97 15.32
CA THR A 180 -13.40 9.24 15.01
C THR A 180 -12.23 9.51 15.93
N VAL A 181 -12.11 8.75 17.03
CA VAL A 181 -11.02 8.81 17.98
C VAL A 181 -10.61 7.41 18.38
N LEU A 182 -9.31 7.23 18.59
CA LEU A 182 -8.71 6.06 19.23
C LEU A 182 -7.79 6.56 20.34
N THR A 183 -7.97 6.05 21.54
CA THR A 183 -7.16 6.42 22.71
C THR A 183 -6.34 5.22 23.15
N TYR A 184 -5.04 5.42 23.35
CA TYR A 184 -4.15 4.45 23.95
C TYR A 184 -3.89 4.84 25.41
N ASN A 185 -4.01 3.88 26.32
CA ASN A 185 -3.64 4.09 27.73
C ASN A 185 -2.13 3.88 27.95
N ARG A 186 -1.66 4.07 29.20
CA ARG A 186 -0.23 3.94 29.57
C ARG A 186 0.33 2.53 29.37
N GLU A 187 -0.52 1.51 29.36
CA GLU A 187 -0.16 0.12 29.09
C GLU A 187 -0.12 -0.18 27.57
N GLY A 188 -0.54 0.78 26.73
CA GLY A 188 -0.57 0.66 25.28
C GLY A 188 -1.77 -0.09 24.73
N PHE A 189 -2.81 -0.29 25.54
CA PHE A 189 -4.10 -0.83 25.10
C PHE A 189 -4.98 0.27 24.53
N ALA A 190 -5.76 -0.09 23.50
CA ALA A 190 -6.73 0.82 22.91
C ALA A 190 -8.04 0.78 23.72
N THR A 191 -8.48 1.94 24.20
CA THR A 191 -9.69 2.09 25.02
C THR A 191 -10.85 2.65 24.19
N GLY A 192 -12.09 2.41 24.62
CA GLY A 192 -13.29 2.98 23.97
C GLY A 192 -13.71 2.30 22.67
N LEU A 193 -13.17 1.12 22.35
CA LEU A 193 -13.58 0.32 21.18
C LEU A 193 -14.90 -0.43 21.44
N THR A 194 -16.01 0.06 20.89
CA THR A 194 -17.36 -0.51 21.10
C THR A 194 -17.49 -1.99 20.75
N SER A 195 -16.79 -2.46 19.70
CA SER A 195 -16.82 -3.85 19.24
C SER A 195 -15.52 -4.61 19.52
N GLY A 196 -14.63 -4.05 20.34
CA GLY A 196 -13.31 -4.62 20.64
C GLY A 196 -12.30 -4.55 19.47
N THR A 197 -12.73 -4.15 18.28
CA THR A 197 -11.89 -3.90 17.11
C THR A 197 -12.52 -2.80 16.27
N VAL A 198 -11.68 -1.96 15.65
CA VAL A 198 -12.06 -1.06 14.57
C VAL A 198 -11.30 -1.44 13.31
N THR A 199 -11.97 -1.43 12.17
CA THR A 199 -11.34 -1.59 10.86
C THR A 199 -11.52 -0.31 10.07
N MET A 200 -10.42 0.24 9.59
CA MET A 200 -10.42 1.44 8.75
C MET A 200 -10.13 0.95 7.34
N THR A 201 -11.04 1.20 6.40
CA THR A 201 -10.96 0.69 5.03
C THR A 201 -10.65 1.81 4.07
N LEU A 202 -9.60 1.62 3.28
CA LEU A 202 -9.12 2.57 2.29
C LEU A 202 -9.49 2.11 0.87
N HIS A 203 -10.27 2.94 0.17
CA HIS A 203 -10.63 2.74 -1.22
C HIS A 203 -10.04 3.83 -2.10
N THR A 204 -9.51 3.43 -3.27
CA THR A 204 -9.02 4.37 -4.27
C THR A 204 -10.15 5.03 -5.04
N VAL A 205 -9.88 6.21 -5.62
CA VAL A 205 -10.74 6.85 -6.60
C VAL A 205 -9.97 7.03 -7.92
N PRO A 206 -10.39 6.40 -9.03
CA PRO A 206 -11.48 5.42 -9.16
C PRO A 206 -11.18 4.11 -8.42
N VAL A 207 -12.23 3.37 -8.08
CA VAL A 207 -12.15 2.14 -7.26
C VAL A 207 -11.32 1.07 -7.96
N ASN A 208 -10.30 0.59 -7.25
CA ASN A 208 -9.49 -0.55 -7.62
C ASN A 208 -9.41 -1.51 -6.43
N GLN A 209 -10.16 -2.61 -6.50
CA GLN A 209 -10.25 -3.58 -5.42
C GLN A 209 -8.92 -4.25 -5.07
N GLN A 210 -7.96 -4.31 -6.01
CA GLN A 210 -6.63 -4.85 -5.73
C GLN A 210 -5.76 -3.88 -4.93
N ALA A 211 -6.04 -2.58 -5.03
CA ALA A 211 -5.35 -1.53 -4.29
C ALA A 211 -6.01 -1.22 -2.93
N THR A 212 -7.23 -1.71 -2.66
CA THR A 212 -7.92 -1.60 -1.38
C THR A 212 -7.08 -2.18 -0.24
N ARG A 213 -6.97 -1.44 0.86
CA ARG A 213 -6.20 -1.82 2.04
C ARG A 213 -6.98 -1.44 3.29
N CYS A 214 -6.77 -2.18 4.37
CA CYS A 214 -7.42 -1.87 5.64
C CYS A 214 -6.43 -1.88 6.80
N VAL A 215 -6.75 -1.12 7.84
CA VAL A 215 -6.04 -1.12 9.12
C VAL A 215 -7.01 -1.56 10.18
N ALA A 216 -6.79 -2.73 10.75
CA ALA A 216 -7.57 -3.23 11.88
C ALA A 216 -6.80 -2.97 13.18
N VAL A 217 -7.46 -2.36 14.18
CA VAL A 217 -6.90 -2.12 15.52
C VAL A 217 -7.79 -2.79 16.55
N ASN A 218 -7.20 -3.59 17.43
CA ASN A 218 -7.91 -4.28 18.50
C ASN A 218 -7.69 -3.62 19.88
N ILE A 219 -8.39 -4.11 20.92
CA ILE A 219 -8.25 -3.61 22.30
C ILE A 219 -6.84 -3.71 22.88
N VAL A 220 -6.01 -4.65 22.41
CA VAL A 220 -4.61 -4.74 22.88
C VAL A 220 -3.71 -3.71 22.20
N GLY A 221 -4.28 -2.82 21.39
CA GLY A 221 -3.59 -1.75 20.68
C GLY A 221 -2.71 -2.25 19.54
N HIS A 222 -2.91 -3.48 19.07
CA HIS A 222 -2.20 -4.03 17.94
C HIS A 222 -2.92 -3.66 16.65
N GLN A 223 -2.20 -3.02 15.73
CA GLN A 223 -2.67 -2.71 14.39
C GLN A 223 -2.14 -3.70 13.36
N VAL A 224 -3.01 -4.12 12.43
CA VAL A 224 -2.65 -5.01 11.32
C VAL A 224 -3.12 -4.40 10.02
N VAL A 225 -2.22 -4.35 9.03
CA VAL A 225 -2.58 -4.00 7.66
C VAL A 225 -3.09 -5.25 6.95
N GLN A 226 -4.26 -5.12 6.33
CA GLN A 226 -4.97 -6.19 5.64
C GLN A 226 -5.14 -5.85 4.15
N ASN A 227 -5.06 -6.88 3.32
CA ASN A 227 -5.39 -6.78 1.90
C ASN A 227 -6.90 -6.93 1.69
N ALA A 228 -7.39 -6.46 0.55
CA ALA A 228 -8.78 -6.67 0.14
C ALA A 228 -9.20 -8.15 0.23
N GLY A 229 -10.42 -8.40 0.73
CA GLY A 229 -10.99 -9.73 0.88
C GLY A 229 -10.52 -10.49 2.14
N THR A 230 -9.71 -9.88 3.01
CA THR A 230 -9.31 -10.50 4.29
C THR A 230 -10.11 -9.92 5.46
N GLY A 231 -10.80 -10.78 6.22
CA GLY A 231 -11.61 -10.35 7.37
C GLY A 231 -12.72 -9.36 6.97
N SER A 232 -12.78 -8.22 7.66
CA SER A 232 -13.72 -7.12 7.37
C SER A 232 -13.21 -6.14 6.30
N CYS A 233 -12.09 -6.46 5.63
CA CYS A 233 -11.50 -5.61 4.62
C CYS A 233 -12.17 -5.84 3.25
N SER A 234 -13.20 -5.05 2.95
CA SER A 234 -14.00 -5.14 1.72
C SER A 234 -14.19 -3.78 1.06
#